data_AF-A0A1Z4V6Q5-F1
#
_entry.id   AF-A0A1Z4V6Q5-F1
#
_cell.length_a   1.000
_cell.length_b   1.000
_cell.length_c   1.000
_cell.angle_alpha   90.00
_cell.angle_beta   90.00
_cell.angle_gamma   90.00
#
_symmetry.space_group_name_H-M   'P 1'
#
loop_
_entity.id
_entity.type
_entity.pdbx_description
1 polymer ?
#
loop_
_entity_poly.entity_id
_entity_poly.type
_entity_poly.pdbx_seq_one_letter_code
_entity_poly.pdbx_strand_id
1 'polypeptide(L)' 'MQKQLKQIIVSHPEVMMGKPVIAGTRITVELILEKLAAGETAEQILESHPRLTPEAIPAALAFAPNLKLPSRNHIRA' A
#
# COMPACT_ATOMS: atom_id res chain seq x y z
N MET A 1 13.92 13.03 -7.89
CA MET A 1 13.35 13.49 -6.61
C MET A 1 12.62 12.34 -5.89
N GLN A 2 13.30 11.21 -5.59
CA GLN A 2 12.63 9.96 -5.12
C GLN A 2 13.18 9.40 -3.79
N LYS A 3 13.98 10.17 -3.04
CA LYS A 3 14.86 9.61 -2.00
C LYS A 3 14.19 9.35 -0.63
N GLN A 4 12.94 9.77 -0.41
CA GLN A 4 12.33 9.80 0.92
C GLN A 4 11.22 8.75 1.15
N LEU A 5 10.65 8.16 0.08
CA LEU A 5 9.60 7.12 0.20
C LEU A 5 10.12 5.78 0.77
N LYS A 6 11.42 5.50 0.62
CA LYS A 6 12.06 4.24 1.01
C LYS A 6 12.03 3.95 2.52
N GLN A 7 11.76 4.95 3.35
CA GLN A 7 11.69 4.74 4.80
C GLN A 7 10.29 4.28 5.25
N ILE A 8 9.24 4.65 4.51
CA ILE A 8 7.86 4.33 4.84
C ILE A 8 7.40 3.06 4.11
N ILE A 9 7.89 2.81 2.90
CA ILE A 9 7.55 1.61 2.13
C ILE A 9 8.78 0.71 2.05
N VAL A 10 8.62 -0.48 2.59
CA VAL A 10 9.64 -1.54 2.59
C VAL A 10 9.23 -2.59 1.58
N SER A 11 10.09 -2.84 0.61
CA SER A 11 9.96 -3.95 -0.33
C SER A 11 11.14 -4.89 -0.13
N HIS A 12 10.89 -6.06 0.47
CA HIS A 12 11.92 -7.10 0.58
C HIS A 12 11.50 -8.32 -0.25
N PRO A 13 12.38 -8.84 -1.12
CA PRO A 13 12.08 -10.04 -1.93
C PRO A 13 11.73 -11.26 -1.06
N GLU A 14 12.25 -11.32 0.17
CA GLU A 14 11.99 -12.38 1.15
C GLU A 14 10.71 -12.17 1.96
N VAL A 15 10.08 -10.99 1.90
CA VAL A 15 8.87 -10.64 2.65
C VAL A 15 7.69 -10.53 1.70
N MET A 16 6.64 -11.33 1.93
CA MET A 16 5.43 -11.35 1.08
C MET A 16 5.73 -11.43 -0.44
N MET A 17 6.69 -12.25 -0.86
CA MET A 17 7.04 -12.44 -2.28
C MET A 17 7.54 -11.16 -2.99
N GLY A 18 8.18 -10.23 -2.26
CA GLY A 18 8.63 -8.96 -2.82
C GLY A 18 7.55 -7.88 -2.87
N LYS A 19 6.36 -8.12 -2.28
CA LYS A 19 5.29 -7.12 -2.24
C LYS A 19 5.70 -5.94 -1.34
N PRO A 20 5.46 -4.69 -1.79
CA PRO A 20 5.73 -3.51 -0.99
C PRO A 20 4.73 -3.41 0.17
N VAL A 21 5.27 -3.31 1.38
CA VAL A 21 4.53 -3.16 2.64
C VAL A 21 4.90 -1.86 3.33
N ILE A 22 4.00 -1.33 4.16
CA ILE A 22 4.30 -0.18 5.00
C ILE A 22 5.21 -0.62 6.15
N ALA A 23 6.32 0.10 6.33
CA ALA A 23 7.32 -0.12 7.37
C ALA A 23 6.67 -0.25 8.76
N GLY A 24 7.06 -1.28 9.51
CA GLY A 24 6.49 -1.53 10.85
C GLY A 24 5.09 -2.16 10.85
N THR A 25 4.50 -2.42 9.68
CA THR A 25 3.21 -3.09 9.55
C THR A 25 3.28 -4.29 8.61
N ARG A 26 2.22 -5.11 8.60
CA ARG A 26 2.00 -6.16 7.59
C ARG A 26 0.97 -5.73 6.54
N ILE A 27 0.80 -4.43 6.35
CA ILE A 27 -0.18 -3.87 5.42
C ILE A 27 0.52 -3.53 4.11
N THR A 28 0.02 -4.09 3.02
CA THR A 28 0.57 -3.87 1.68
C THR A 28 0.09 -2.54 1.11
N VAL A 29 0.92 -1.95 0.25
CA VAL A 29 0.52 -0.79 -0.56
C VAL A 29 -0.71 -1.11 -1.41
N GLU A 30 -0.79 -2.34 -1.94
CA GLU A 30 -1.93 -2.86 -2.69
C GLU A 30 -3.24 -2.75 -1.90
N LEU A 31 -3.27 -3.15 -0.62
CA LEU A 31 -4.49 -3.08 0.20
C LEU A 31 -4.97 -1.65 0.40
N ILE A 32 -4.05 -0.70 0.62
CA ILE A 32 -4.40 0.72 0.80
C ILE A 32 -5.03 1.25 -0.49
N LEU A 33 -4.43 0.95 -1.65
CA LEU A 33 -4.96 1.36 -2.95
C LEU A 33 -6.31 0.70 -3.25
N GLU A 34 -6.52 -0.56 -2.86
CA GLU A 34 -7.80 -1.24 -3.00
C GLU A 34 -8.90 -0.59 -2.15
N LYS A 35 -8.61 -0.21 -0.90
CA LYS A 35 -9.54 0.49 -0.03
C LYS A 35 -9.90 1.88 -0.56
N LEU A 36 -8.89 2.62 -1.02
CA LEU A 36 -9.10 3.91 -1.70
C LEU A 36 -9.94 3.74 -2.98
N ALA A 37 -9.69 2.68 -3.76
CA ALA A 37 -10.48 2.37 -4.96
C ALA A 37 -11.90 1.91 -4.64
N ALA A 38 -12.12 1.31 -3.46
CA ALA A 38 -13.45 0.98 -2.93
C ALA A 38 -14.21 2.22 -2.40
N GLY A 39 -13.57 3.39 -2.36
CA GLY A 39 -14.15 4.65 -1.90
C GLY A 39 -13.96 4.93 -0.42
N GLU A 40 -13.14 4.17 0.30
CA GLU A 40 -12.78 4.48 1.68
C GLU A 40 -11.89 5.74 1.73
N THR A 41 -12.13 6.61 2.72
CA THR A 41 -11.29 7.78 2.96
C THR A 41 -10.02 7.41 3.71
N ALA A 42 -9.00 8.27 3.62
CA ALA A 42 -7.76 8.10 4.35
C ALA A 42 -7.99 7.92 5.87
N GLU A 43 -8.93 8.69 6.44
CA GLU A 43 -9.29 8.63 7.85
C GLU A 43 -9.92 7.28 8.22
N GLN A 44 -10.86 6.79 7.41
CA GLN A 44 -11.50 5.48 7.62
C GLN A 44 -10.49 4.33 7.57
N ILE A 45 -9.50 4.42 6.68
CA ILE A 45 -8.42 3.45 6.58
C ILE A 45 -7.56 3.46 7.84
N LEU A 46 -7.23 4.65 8.38
CA LEU A 46 -6.46 4.82 9.61
C LEU A 46 -7.24 4.35 10.85
N GLU A 47 -8.55 4.63 10.92
CA GLU A 47 -9.43 4.13 11.98
C GLU A 47 -9.51 2.60 11.96
N SER A 48 -9.62 2.01 10.77
CA SER A 48 -9.64 0.55 10.59
C SER A 48 -8.27 -0.09 10.85
N HIS A 49 -7.18 0.66 10.69
CA HIS A 49 -5.81 0.20 10.84
C HIS A 49 -5.02 1.17 11.72
N PRO A 50 -5.20 1.14 13.05
CA PRO A 50 -4.51 2.05 13.97
C PRO A 50 -2.98 1.90 14.00
N ARG A 51 -2.44 0.84 13.39
CA ARG A 51 -1.00 0.63 13.18
C ARG A 51 -0.45 1.34 11.95
N LEU A 52 -1.32 1.90 11.12
CA LEU A 52 -0.97 2.57 9.88
C LEU A 52 -0.70 4.04 10.19
N THR A 53 0.42 4.56 9.71
CA THR A 53 0.76 5.97 9.90
C THR A 53 0.02 6.83 8.87
N PRO A 54 -0.41 8.06 9.22
CA PRO A 54 -1.08 8.94 8.26
C PRO A 54 -0.22 9.24 7.02
N GLU A 55 1.10 9.19 7.15
CA GLU A 55 2.05 9.34 6.05
C GLU A 55 2.11 8.14 5.10
N ALA A 56 1.62 6.96 5.52
CA ALA A 56 1.63 5.76 4.70
C ALA A 56 0.66 5.85 3.51
N ILE A 57 -0.45 6.58 3.65
CA ILE A 57 -1.45 6.76 2.58
C ILE A 57 -0.90 7.58 1.40
N PRO A 58 -0.36 8.79 1.59
CA PRO A 58 0.26 9.53 0.50
C PRO A 58 1.51 8.81 -0.04
N ALA A 59 2.25 8.10 0.80
CA ALA A 59 3.37 7.27 0.33
C ALA A 59 2.89 6.13 -0.58
N ALA A 60 1.81 5.44 -0.22
CA ALA A 60 1.22 4.36 -1.01
C ALA A 60 0.73 4.88 -2.38
N LEU A 61 0.07 6.04 -2.41
CA LEU A 61 -0.34 6.70 -3.65
C LEU A 61 0.86 7.10 -4.52
N ALA A 62 1.91 7.67 -3.93
CA ALA A 62 3.14 8.01 -4.65
C ALA A 62 3.88 6.77 -5.17
N PHE A 63 3.71 5.61 -4.53
CA PHE A 63 4.28 4.35 -4.97
C PHE A 63 3.42 3.64 -6.02
N ALA A 64 2.14 3.96 -6.14
CA ALA A 64 1.21 3.31 -7.08
C ALA A 64 1.73 3.20 -8.53
N PRO A 65 2.38 4.22 -9.13
CA PRO A 65 2.93 4.11 -10.49
C PRO A 65 4.07 3.07 -10.63
N ASN A 66 4.78 2.79 -9.54
CA ASN A 66 5.85 1.79 -9.49
C ASN A 66 5.33 0.39 -9.16
N LEU A 67 4.09 0.29 -8.67
CA LEU A 67 3.46 -0.97 -8.34
C LEU A 67 3.02 -1.68 -9.63
N LYS A 68 3.71 -2.76 -9.97
CA LYS A 68 3.23 -3.70 -10.99
C LYS A 68 2.08 -4.51 -10.40
N LEU A 69 0.87 -3.96 -10.46
CA LEU A 69 -0.33 -4.72 -10.15
C LEU A 69 -0.41 -5.91 -11.12
N PRO A 70 -0.57 -7.15 -10.65
CA PRO A 70 -0.88 -8.25 -11.56
C PRO A 70 -2.17 -7.90 -12.27
N SER A 71 -2.24 -8.12 -13.59
CA SER A 71 -3.47 -7.98 -14.36
C SER A 71 -4.55 -8.79 -13.65
N ARG A 72 -5.45 -8.10 -12.94
CA ARG A 72 -6.53 -8.73 -12.19
C ARG A 72 -7.46 -9.39 -13.21
N ASN A 73 -7.24 -10.66 -13.52
CA ASN A 73 -8.28 -11.56 -14.00
C ASN A 73 -9.26 -11.73 -12.84
N HIS A 74 -10.10 -10.72 -12.61
CA HIS A 74 -11.35 -10.95 -11.90
C HIS A 74 -12.22 -11.79 -12.83
N ILE A 75 -12.08 -13.11 -12.72
CA ILE A 75 -13.13 -14.02 -13.13
C ILE A 75 -14.29 -13.70 -12.18
N ARG A 76 -15.15 -12.76 -12.60
CA ARG A 76 -16.49 -12.64 -12.04
C ARG A 76 -17.19 -13.96 -12.39
N ALA A 77 -17.24 -14.86 -11.42
CA ALA A 77 -18.17 -15.98 -11.44
C ALA A 77 -19.58 -15.45 -11.15
#